data_AF-A0A401Q1X3-F1
#
_entry.id   AF-A0A401Q1X3-F1
#
_cell.length_a   1.000
_cell.length_b   1.000
_cell.length_c   1.000
_cell.angle_alpha   90.00
_cell.angle_beta   90.00
_cell.angle_gamma   90.00
#
_symmetry.space_group_name_H-M   'P 1'
#
loop_
_entity.id
_entity.type
_entity.pdbx_description
1 polymer ?
#
loop_
_entity_poly.entity_id
_entity_poly.type
_entity_poly.pdbx_seq_one_letter_code
_entity_poly.pdbx_strand_id
1 'polypeptide(L)'
;MTLKLISILYLALLLGCITLINFSLGFILAATLVPAAAVAQPAPHKMFNALFLILMSPATVVLLCIYLYHELTEYPITLLECWQLFLQAVAESILDHHLYSSIVYPFIVFFIYPCWLLLWNVVFWN
;
A
#
# COMPACT_ATOMS: atom_id res chain seq x y z
N MET A 1 -7.54 -16.43 -13.16
CA MET A 1 -6.31 -16.19 -13.94
C MET A 1 -6.26 -14.78 -14.54
N THR A 2 -7.32 -14.30 -15.19
CA THR A 2 -7.40 -12.96 -15.78
C THR A 2 -7.26 -11.83 -14.75
N LEU A 3 -7.96 -11.91 -13.61
CA LEU A 3 -7.89 -10.89 -12.54
C LEU A 3 -6.46 -10.71 -12.00
N LYS A 4 -5.74 -11.82 -11.76
CA LYS A 4 -4.34 -11.80 -11.32
C LYS A 4 -3.44 -11.09 -12.33
N LEU A 5 -3.57 -11.45 -13.62
CA LEU A 5 -2.78 -10.85 -14.69
C LEU A 5 -3.02 -9.34 -14.77
N ILE A 6 -4.29 -8.91 -14.77
CA ILE A 6 -4.66 -7.49 -14.80
C ILE A 6 -4.09 -6.76 -13.57
N SER A 7 -4.19 -7.36 -12.38
CA SER A 7 -3.68 -6.78 -11.14
C SER A 7 -2.16 -6.60 -11.18
N ILE A 8 -1.41 -7.60 -11.66
CA ILE A 8 0.06 -7.54 -11.75
C ILE A 8 0.49 -6.54 -12.83
N LEU A 9 -0.19 -6.52 -13.98
CA LEU A 9 0.14 -5.59 -15.07
C LEU A 9 -0.12 -4.14 -14.64
N TYR A 10 -1.24 -3.90 -13.96
CA TYR A 10 -1.54 -2.60 -13.36
C TYR A 10 -0.49 -2.21 -12.31
N LEU A 11 -0.12 -3.12 -11.40
CA LEU A 11 0.90 -2.88 -10.39
C LEU A 11 2.27 -2.56 -11.01
N ALA A 12 2.66 -3.26 -12.07
CA ALA A 12 3.92 -3.03 -12.77
C ALA A 12 3.94 -1.66 -13.46
N LEU A 13 2.86 -1.30 -14.16
CA LEU A 13 2.72 0.01 -14.80
C LEU A 13 2.81 1.13 -13.75
N LEU A 14 2.07 0.97 -12.65
CA LEU A 14 2.04 1.91 -11.55
C LEU A 14 3.43 2.15 -10.95
N LEU A 15 4.12 1.06 -10.55
CA LEU A 15 5.48 1.14 -10.00
C LEU A 15 6.45 1.77 -11.00
N GLY A 16 6.31 1.47 -12.29
CA GLY A 16 7.08 2.12 -13.35
C GLY A 16 6.85 3.63 -13.41
N CYS A 17 5.59 4.08 -13.44
CA CYS A 17 5.23 5.50 -13.44
C CYS A 17 5.75 6.23 -12.19
N ILE A 18 5.65 5.60 -11.01
CA ILE A 18 6.13 6.20 -9.76
C ILE A 18 7.65 6.27 -9.76
N THR A 19 8.35 5.24 -10.20
CA THR A 19 9.82 5.23 -10.24
C THR A 19 10.35 6.36 -11.14
N LEU A 20 9.63 6.70 -12.22
CA LEU A 20 9.96 7.84 -13.10
C LEU A 20 9.79 9.20 -12.41
N ILE A 21 8.88 9.32 -11.44
CA ILE A 21 8.58 10.59 -10.74
C ILE A 21 9.38 10.70 -9.44
N ASN A 22 9.50 9.60 -8.71
CA ASN A 22 10.18 9.47 -7.44
C ASN A 22 10.74 8.05 -7.29
N PHE A 23 12.01 7.90 -7.67
CA PHE A 23 12.72 6.62 -7.65
C PHE A 23 12.69 5.95 -6.27
N SER A 24 12.96 6.71 -5.21
CA SER A 24 13.01 6.18 -3.84
C SER A 24 11.66 5.66 -3.37
N LEU A 25 10.57 6.40 -3.66
CA LEU A 25 9.20 5.96 -3.34
C LEU A 25 8.85 4.69 -4.12
N GLY A 26 9.14 4.66 -5.43
CA GLY A 26 8.93 3.49 -6.27
C GLY A 26 9.66 2.25 -5.76
N PHE A 27 10.90 2.40 -5.29
CA PHE A 27 11.69 1.32 -4.70
C PHE A 27 11.07 0.78 -3.40
N ILE A 28 10.72 1.66 -2.46
CA ILE A 28 10.11 1.27 -1.18
C ILE A 28 8.81 0.49 -1.41
N LEU A 29 7.99 0.95 -2.37
CA LEU A 29 6.74 0.29 -2.71
C LEU A 29 6.95 -1.04 -3.45
N ALA A 30 7.96 -1.12 -4.31
CA ALA A 30 8.30 -2.38 -4.97
C ALA A 30 8.74 -3.44 -3.93
N ALA A 31 9.53 -3.03 -2.94
CA ALA A 31 9.99 -3.92 -1.88
C ALA A 31 8.85 -4.55 -1.06
N THR A 32 7.71 -3.88 -0.93
CA THR A 32 6.54 -4.39 -0.17
C THR A 32 5.52 -5.09 -1.05
N LEU A 33 5.19 -4.51 -2.22
CA LEU A 33 4.09 -4.98 -3.06
C LEU A 33 4.48 -6.14 -3.98
N VAL A 34 5.75 -6.25 -4.41
CA VAL A 34 6.19 -7.35 -5.28
C VAL A 34 6.16 -8.70 -4.55
N PRO A 35 6.67 -8.84 -3.32
CA PRO A 35 6.53 -10.08 -2.55
C PRO A 35 5.06 -10.43 -2.29
N ALA A 36 4.23 -9.43 -1.95
CA ALA A 36 2.80 -9.61 -1.74
C ALA A 36 2.10 -10.18 -3.00
N ALA A 37 2.39 -9.62 -4.17
CA ALA A 37 1.87 -10.11 -5.45
C ALA A 37 2.35 -11.52 -5.80
N ALA A 38 3.59 -11.88 -5.43
CA ALA A 38 4.13 -13.22 -5.62
C ALA A 38 3.41 -14.27 -4.76
N VAL A 39 3.06 -13.91 -3.52
CA VAL A 39 2.35 -14.78 -2.55
C VAL A 39 0.85 -14.88 -2.86
N ALA A 40 0.27 -13.93 -3.61
CA ALA A 40 -1.12 -13.96 -4.08
C ALA A 40 -1.37 -15.09 -5.10
N GLN A 41 -1.35 -16.33 -4.62
CA GLN A 41 -1.57 -17.56 -5.38
C GLN A 41 -2.73 -18.35 -4.78
N PRO A 42 -3.43 -19.16 -5.60
CA PRO A 42 -4.40 -20.12 -5.09
C PRO A 42 -3.68 -21.13 -4.20
N ALA A 43 -3.92 -21.01 -2.89
CA ALA A 43 -3.31 -21.84 -1.86
C ALA A 43 -4.38 -22.43 -0.94
N PRO A 44 -4.13 -23.59 -0.32
CA PRO A 44 -5.06 -24.18 0.65
C PRO A 44 -5.31 -23.27 1.85
N HIS A 45 -4.34 -22.42 2.21
CA HIS A 45 -4.40 -21.50 3.34
C HIS A 45 -4.83 -20.08 2.93
N LYS A 46 -6.02 -19.95 2.33
CA LYS A 46 -6.56 -18.67 1.83
C LYS A 46 -6.54 -17.55 2.87
N MET A 47 -6.83 -17.87 4.14
CA MET A 47 -6.86 -16.90 5.23
C MET A 47 -5.48 -16.31 5.55
N PHE A 48 -4.43 -17.13 5.57
CA PHE A 48 -3.06 -16.67 5.83
C PHE A 48 -2.55 -15.77 4.70
N ASN A 49 -2.81 -16.15 3.44
CA ASN A 49 -2.44 -15.31 2.29
C ASN A 49 -3.20 -13.98 2.29
N ALA A 50 -4.49 -13.99 2.63
CA ALA A 50 -5.28 -12.76 2.72
C ALA A 50 -4.78 -11.84 3.84
N LEU A 51 -4.48 -12.39 5.03
CA LEU A 51 -3.94 -11.61 6.14
C LEU A 51 -2.56 -11.03 5.81
N PHE A 52 -1.70 -11.81 5.16
CA PHE A 52 -0.40 -11.33 4.68
C PHE A 52 -0.55 -10.19 3.66
N LEU A 53 -1.51 -10.29 2.72
CA LEU A 53 -1.79 -9.22 1.76
C LEU A 53 -2.27 -7.92 2.43
N ILE A 54 -3.09 -8.04 3.48
CA ILE A 54 -3.53 -6.87 4.26
C ILE A 54 -2.33 -6.26 4.97
N LEU A 55 -1.48 -7.07 5.59
CA LEU A 55 -0.33 -6.60 6.36
C LEU A 55 0.74 -5.94 5.48
N MET A 56 0.91 -6.43 4.25
CA MET A 56 1.81 -5.85 3.24
C MET A 56 1.18 -4.69 2.44
N SER A 57 -0.06 -4.29 2.77
CA SER A 57 -0.69 -3.16 2.12
C SER A 57 0.10 -1.87 2.38
N PRO A 58 0.10 -0.91 1.45
CA PRO A 58 0.86 0.33 1.63
C PRO A 58 0.35 1.13 2.83
N ALA A 59 -0.95 1.06 3.14
CA ALA A 59 -1.53 1.72 4.31
C ALA A 59 -1.00 1.14 5.63
N THR A 60 -0.95 -0.20 5.76
CA THR A 60 -0.41 -0.85 6.97
C THR A 60 1.09 -0.64 7.12
N VAL A 61 1.84 -0.65 6.02
CA VAL A 61 3.27 -0.32 6.03
C VAL A 61 3.48 1.12 6.48
N VAL A 62 2.72 2.08 5.98
CA VAL A 62 2.83 3.49 6.41
C VAL A 62 2.49 3.64 7.89
N LEU A 63 1.42 3.01 8.39
CA LEU A 63 1.09 2.99 9.82
C LEU A 63 2.23 2.41 10.66
N LEU A 64 2.80 1.28 10.24
CA LEU A 64 3.95 0.67 10.91
C LEU A 64 5.17 1.62 10.92
N CYS A 65 5.45 2.27 9.79
CA CYS A 65 6.54 3.24 9.68
C CYS A 65 6.33 4.44 10.61
N ILE A 66 5.11 4.99 10.70
CA ILE A 66 4.78 6.09 11.62
C ILE A 66 5.02 5.65 13.07
N TYR A 67 4.54 4.46 13.43
CA TYR A 67 4.71 3.92 14.77
C TYR A 67 6.20 3.71 15.11
N LEU A 68 6.94 3.01 14.23
CA LEU A 68 8.36 2.74 14.41
C LEU A 68 9.20 4.02 14.45
N TYR A 69 8.86 5.02 13.64
CA TYR A 69 9.54 6.31 13.65
C TYR A 69 9.43 6.98 15.03
N HIS A 70 8.24 6.97 15.64
CA HIS A 70 8.00 7.56 16.95
C HIS A 70 8.69 6.78 18.08
N GLU A 71 8.68 5.45 18.03
CA GLU A 71 9.48 4.60 18.93
C GLU A 71 10.98 4.92 18.83
N LEU A 72 11.50 5.10 17.61
CA LEU A 72 12.92 5.41 17.38
C LEU A 72 13.31 6.81 17.86
N THR A 73 12.35 7.73 17.89
CA THR A 73 12.55 9.12 18.35
C THR A 73 12.28 9.27 19.86
N GLU A 74 12.15 8.15 20.58
CA GLU A 74 11.87 8.11 22.03
C GLU A 74 10.59 8.85 22.46
N TYR A 75 9.65 9.05 21.53
CA TYR A 75 8.33 9.62 21.80
C TYR A 75 7.25 8.60 21.43
N PRO A 76 7.02 7.57 22.27
CA PRO A 76 6.08 6.50 21.95
C PRO A 76 4.66 7.06 21.86
N ILE A 77 3.97 6.68 20.79
CA ILE A 77 2.57 7.07 20.54
C ILE A 77 1.65 5.87 20.71
N THR A 78 0.42 6.13 21.13
CA THR A 78 -0.62 5.11 21.19
C THR A 78 -1.09 4.73 19.77
N LEU A 79 -1.72 3.56 19.63
CA LEU A 79 -2.30 3.14 18.35
C LEU A 79 -3.35 4.11 17.82
N LEU A 80 -4.10 4.76 18.72
CA LEU A 80 -5.11 5.76 18.34
C LEU A 80 -4.45 7.01 17.76
N GLU A 81 -3.38 7.51 18.38
CA GLU A 81 -2.61 8.66 17.89
C GLU A 81 -1.95 8.34 16.55
N CYS A 82 -1.38 7.13 16.40
CA CYS A 82 -0.84 6.66 15.12
C CYS A 82 -1.90 6.68 14.01
N TRP A 83 -3.11 6.21 14.31
CA TRP A 83 -4.23 6.26 13.37
C TRP A 83 -4.64 7.70 13.03
N GLN A 84 -4.66 8.60 14.01
CA GLN A 84 -4.96 10.02 13.79
C GLN A 84 -3.91 10.70 12.90
N LEU A 85 -2.62 10.46 13.15
CA LEU A 85 -1.53 10.99 12.32
C LEU A 85 -1.61 10.49 10.88
N PHE A 86 -1.95 9.22 10.68
CA PHE A 86 -2.18 8.66 9.35
C PHE A 86 -3.36 9.37 8.64
N LEU A 87 -4.50 9.52 9.31
CA LEU A 87 -5.66 10.20 8.74
C LEU A 87 -5.35 11.68 8.43
N GLN A 88 -4.59 12.35 9.29
CA GLN A 88 -4.16 13.72 9.08
C GLN A 88 -3.26 13.83 7.84
N ALA A 89 -2.26 12.95 7.70
CA ALA A 89 -1.40 12.93 6.52
C ALA A 89 -2.18 12.68 5.23
N VAL A 90 -3.21 11.82 5.28
CA VAL A 90 -4.11 11.59 4.13
C VAL A 90 -4.92 12.86 3.83
N ALA A 91 -5.50 13.50 4.84
CA ALA A 91 -6.28 14.74 4.66
C ALA A 91 -5.44 15.89 4.11
N GLU A 92 -4.21 16.06 4.61
CA GLU A 92 -3.25 17.04 4.11
C GLU A 92 -2.89 16.75 2.65
N SER A 93 -2.64 15.48 2.29
CA SER A 93 -2.36 15.11 0.91
C SER A 93 -3.52 15.44 -0.05
N ILE A 94 -4.77 15.28 0.40
CA ILE A 94 -5.97 15.65 -0.38
C ILE A 94 -6.02 17.16 -0.60
N LEU A 95 -5.83 17.92 0.48
CA LEU A 95 -5.86 19.37 0.44
C LEU A 95 -4.75 19.91 -0.47
N ASP A 96 -3.54 19.38 -0.36
CA ASP A 96 -2.39 19.74 -1.20
C ASP A 96 -2.61 19.40 -2.67
N HIS A 97 -3.29 18.29 -2.96
CA HIS A 97 -3.68 18.00 -4.34
C HIS A 97 -4.65 19.03 -4.88
N HIS A 98 -5.65 19.42 -4.09
CA HIS A 98 -6.63 20.40 -4.50
C HIS A 98 -6.05 21.81 -4.68
N LEU A 99 -5.14 22.23 -3.79
CA LEU A 99 -4.57 23.58 -3.79
C LEU A 99 -3.37 23.72 -4.73
N TYR A 100 -2.52 22.69 -4.81
CA TYR A 100 -1.22 22.76 -5.49
C TYR A 100 -1.06 21.74 -6.61
N SER A 101 -2.09 20.96 -6.94
CA SER A 101 -2.00 19.83 -7.88
C SER A 101 -0.94 18.80 -7.46
N SER A 102 -0.69 18.65 -6.15
CA SER A 102 0.27 17.68 -5.61
C SER A 102 -0.05 16.24 -6.04
N ILE A 103 0.94 15.49 -6.53
CA ILE A 103 0.74 14.15 -7.11
C ILE A 103 0.63 13.07 -6.02
N VAL A 104 0.91 13.41 -4.76
CA VAL A 104 0.97 12.45 -3.64
C VAL A 104 -0.37 11.76 -3.38
N TYR A 105 -1.47 12.52 -3.33
CA TYR A 105 -2.80 11.95 -3.11
C TYR A 105 -3.27 10.99 -4.23
N PRO A 106 -3.14 11.35 -5.52
CA PRO A 106 -3.41 10.41 -6.61
C PRO A 106 -2.66 9.09 -6.46
N PHE A 107 -1.38 9.12 -6.07
CA PHE A 107 -0.61 7.90 -5.86
C PHE A 107 -1.18 7.04 -4.72
N ILE A 108 -1.53 7.65 -3.59
CA ILE A 108 -2.18 6.94 -2.47
C ILE A 108 -3.44 6.21 -2.94
N VAL A 109 -4.30 6.90 -3.70
CA VAL A 109 -5.52 6.31 -4.26
C VAL A 109 -5.21 5.16 -5.22
N PHE A 110 -4.22 5.33 -6.09
CA PHE A 110 -3.85 4.30 -7.05
C PHE A 110 -3.14 3.08 -6.45
N PHE A 111 -2.58 3.17 -5.24
CA PHE A 111 -2.04 1.99 -4.53
C PHE A 111 -3.11 1.09 -3.93
N ILE A 112 -4.22 1.70 -3.50
CA ILE A 112 -5.31 0.98 -2.85
C ILE A 112 -5.90 -0.02 -3.85
N TYR A 113 -6.18 0.40 -5.07
CA TYR A 113 -6.87 -0.41 -6.08
C TYR A 113 -6.21 -1.77 -6.42
N PRO A 114 -4.92 -1.87 -6.80
CA PRO A 114 -4.28 -3.15 -7.10
C PRO A 114 -4.17 -4.07 -5.89
N CYS A 115 -4.00 -3.52 -4.69
CA CYS A 115 -3.96 -4.31 -3.46
C CYS A 115 -5.31 -5.00 -3.19
N TRP A 116 -6.42 -4.28 -3.39
CA TRP A 116 -7.77 -4.85 -3.27
C TRP A 116 -8.06 -5.89 -4.35
N LEU A 117 -7.61 -5.67 -5.59
CA LEU A 117 -7.77 -6.68 -6.64
C LEU A 117 -6.99 -7.98 -6.33
N LEU A 118 -5.77 -7.88 -5.79
CA LEU A 118 -4.99 -9.04 -5.34
C LEU A 118 -5.65 -9.74 -4.14
N LEU A 119 -6.23 -8.98 -3.21
CA LEU A 119 -6.97 -9.53 -2.07
C LEU A 119 -8.22 -10.30 -2.55
N TRP A 120 -9.02 -9.71 -3.43
CA TRP A 120 -10.16 -10.39 -4.05
C TRP A 120 -9.73 -11.62 -4.82
N ASN A 121 -8.58 -11.55 -5.50
CA ASN A 121 -8.00 -12.70 -6.19
C ASN A 121 -7.65 -13.84 -5.25
N VAL A 122 -7.38 -13.62 -3.96
CA VAL A 122 -7.11 -14.70 -2.99
C VAL A 122 -8.40 -15.18 -2.32
N VAL A 123 -9.29 -14.26 -1.96
CA VAL A 123 -10.54 -14.56 -1.24
C VAL A 123 -11.54 -15.33 -2.11
N PHE A 124 -11.72 -14.89 -3.36
CA PHE A 124 -12.76 -15.41 -4.25
C PHE A 124 -12.24 -16.42 -5.27
N TRP A 125 -10.98 -16.83 -5.16
CA TRP A 125 -10.47 -17.93 -5.98
C TRP A 125 -11.11 -19.24 -5.52
N ASN A 126 -11.93 -19.85 -6.37
CA ASN A 126 -12.37 -21.24 -6.24
C ASN A 126 -11.52 -22.14 -7.12
#